data_AF-A0A7K0XAZ3-F1
#
_entry.id   AF-A0A7K0XAZ3-F1
#
_cell.length_a   1.000
_cell.length_b   1.000
_cell.length_c   1.000
_cell.angle_alpha   90.00
_cell.angle_beta   90.00
_cell.angle_gamma   90.00
#
_symmetry.space_group_name_H-M   'P 1'
#
loop_
_entity.id
_entity.type
_entity.pdbx_description
1 polymer ?
#
loop_
_entity_poly.entity_id
_entity_poly.type
_entity_poly.pdbx_seq_one_letter_code
_entity_poly.pdbx_strand_id
1 'polypeptide(L)'
;MFETSSESPAPVRVVSEALKEYIDRLGPIWIEGEISELNERSGGMAFMRLRDTSADMSISVMCYKSVLATAQPLPANARVVIHAKPSWFTKNGSLTMSAKEIRQVGVGELLARLEALKEKLALEGLFNSDRKVKLPLLPRTVGLICGRNTDAEKDVVENARRRWPAVQFEIREVAVQGAAAVV
;
A
#
# COMPACT_ATOMS: atom_id res chain seq x y z
N MET A 1 -20.79 22.65 10.36
CA MET A 1 -21.54 21.44 9.97
C MET A 1 -22.66 21.92 9.06
N PHE A 2 -22.70 21.51 7.80
CA PHE A 2 -23.74 21.95 6.87
C PHE A 2 -25.03 21.19 7.20
N GLU A 3 -25.99 21.84 7.86
CA GLU A 3 -27.34 21.29 7.99
C GLU A 3 -28.15 21.66 6.75
N THR A 4 -28.07 20.83 5.72
CA THR A 4 -28.89 20.97 4.52
C THR A 4 -30.10 20.05 4.60
N SER A 5 -31.28 20.58 4.28
CA SER A 5 -32.52 19.82 4.15
C SER A 5 -33.04 19.88 2.72
N SER A 6 -34.01 19.04 2.38
CA SER A 6 -34.70 19.09 1.08
C SER A 6 -35.40 20.43 0.84
N GLU A 7 -35.83 21.11 1.91
CA GLU A 7 -36.51 22.41 1.87
C GLU A 7 -35.53 23.59 1.82
N SER A 8 -34.23 23.36 2.06
CA SER A 8 -33.19 24.38 1.96
C SER A 8 -31.88 23.77 1.45
N PRO A 9 -31.82 23.44 0.14
CA PRO A 9 -30.63 22.83 -0.45
C PRO A 9 -29.48 23.83 -0.55
N ALA A 10 -28.26 23.38 -0.24
CA ALA A 10 -27.07 24.17 -0.49
C ALA A 10 -26.78 24.22 -2.00
N PRO A 11 -26.41 25.39 -2.56
CA PRO A 11 -25.93 25.48 -3.94
C PRO A 11 -24.69 24.61 -4.16
N VAL A 12 -24.57 23.98 -5.34
CA VAL A 12 -23.41 23.15 -5.73
C VAL A 12 -22.09 23.91 -5.56
N ARG A 13 -22.09 25.23 -5.79
CA ARG A 13 -20.93 26.11 -5.56
C ARG A 13 -20.46 26.05 -4.11
N VAL A 14 -21.37 26.16 -3.14
CA VAL A 14 -21.06 26.18 -1.71
C VAL A 14 -20.45 24.83 -1.28
N VAL A 15 -21.01 23.72 -1.78
CA VAL A 15 -20.47 22.38 -1.51
C VAL A 15 -19.09 22.17 -2.14
N SER A 16 -18.90 22.59 -3.40
CA SER A 16 -17.60 22.47 -4.09
C SER A 16 -16.50 23.32 -3.44
N GLU A 17 -16.85 24.52 -2.98
CA GLU A 17 -15.93 25.39 -2.21
C GLU A 17 -15.59 24.77 -0.84
N ALA A 18 -16.57 24.21 -0.12
CA ALA A 18 -16.33 23.52 1.15
C ALA A 18 -15.45 22.27 0.99
N LEU A 19 -15.67 21.47 -0.06
CA LEU A 19 -14.82 20.31 -0.39
C LEU A 19 -13.40 20.74 -0.67
N LYS A 20 -13.21 21.81 -1.47
CA LYS A 20 -11.89 22.37 -1.73
C LYS A 20 -11.19 22.75 -0.43
N GLU A 21 -11.85 23.49 0.45
CA GLU A 21 -11.26 23.93 1.72
C GLU A 21 -10.89 22.74 2.62
N TYR A 22 -11.76 21.73 2.69
CA TYR A 22 -11.50 20.53 3.47
C TYR A 22 -10.31 19.74 2.92
N ILE A 23 -10.22 19.59 1.60
CA ILE A 23 -9.12 18.92 0.92
C ILE A 23 -7.81 19.72 1.07
N ASP A 24 -7.87 21.04 0.98
CA ASP A 24 -6.70 21.91 1.15
C ASP A 24 -6.08 21.80 2.56
N ARG A 25 -6.88 21.44 3.59
CA ARG A 25 -6.40 21.22 4.97
C ARG A 25 -5.48 20.01 5.12
N LEU A 26 -5.53 19.02 4.20
CA LEU A 26 -4.62 17.88 4.21
C LEU A 26 -3.15 18.31 4.05
N GLY A 27 -2.91 19.48 3.44
CA GLY A 27 -1.56 19.98 3.22
C GLY A 27 -0.74 19.09 2.25
N PRO A 28 0.56 19.36 2.11
CA PRO A 28 1.43 18.52 1.31
C PRO A 28 1.73 17.20 2.04
N ILE A 29 1.55 16.09 1.34
CA ILE A 29 1.71 14.72 1.88
C ILE A 29 2.60 13.89 0.98
N TRP A 30 3.20 12.84 1.56
CA TRP A 30 3.94 11.83 0.83
C TRP A 30 3.03 10.66 0.48
N ILE A 31 3.03 10.26 -0.79
CA ILE A 31 2.27 9.12 -1.30
C ILE A 31 3.21 8.16 -2.01
N GLU A 32 3.04 6.86 -1.78
CA GLU A 32 3.72 5.79 -2.51
C GLU A 32 2.73 5.16 -3.48
N GLY A 33 3.18 4.83 -4.69
CA GLY A 33 2.37 4.10 -5.64
C GLY A 33 3.16 3.68 -6.87
N GLU A 34 2.53 2.86 -7.69
CA GLU A 34 3.07 2.44 -8.97
C GLU A 34 2.52 3.31 -10.09
N ILE A 35 3.38 3.79 -10.99
CA ILE A 35 2.93 4.56 -12.16
C ILE A 35 2.25 3.61 -13.15
N SER A 36 0.93 3.70 -13.27
CA SER A 36 0.15 2.91 -14.23
C SER A 36 0.08 3.58 -15.61
N GLU A 37 0.03 4.91 -15.63
CA GLU A 37 -0.05 5.70 -16.86
C GLU A 37 0.77 6.98 -16.69
N LEU A 38 1.49 7.38 -17.75
CA LEU A 38 2.25 8.63 -17.80
C LEU A 38 1.98 9.32 -19.13
N ASN A 39 1.38 10.50 -19.08
CA ASN A 39 1.06 11.35 -20.22
C ASN A 39 1.78 12.69 -20.09
N GLU A 40 2.85 12.86 -20.86
CA GLU A 40 3.54 14.14 -20.98
C GLU A 40 2.83 15.04 -21.99
N ARG A 41 2.40 16.24 -21.56
CA ARG A 41 1.85 17.24 -22.47
C ARG A 41 2.95 18.17 -22.99
N SER A 42 2.76 18.67 -24.20
CA SER A 42 3.63 19.66 -24.85
C SER A 42 3.75 20.97 -24.08
N GLY A 43 2.78 21.30 -23.21
CA GLY A 43 2.76 22.51 -22.38
C GLY A 43 3.61 22.46 -21.10
N GLY A 44 4.56 21.53 -20.97
CA GLY A 44 5.49 21.48 -19.83
C GLY A 44 4.94 20.84 -18.55
N MET A 45 3.74 20.25 -18.62
CA MET A 45 3.11 19.51 -17.52
C MET A 45 2.99 18.03 -17.91
N ALA A 46 3.20 17.14 -16.95
CA ALA A 46 2.94 15.72 -17.08
C ALA A 46 1.83 15.30 -16.13
N PHE A 47 0.95 14.44 -16.64
CA PHE A 47 -0.13 13.82 -15.88
C PHE A 47 0.17 12.35 -15.76
N MET A 48 0.13 11.84 -14.54
CA MET A 48 0.34 10.43 -14.27
C MET A 48 -0.76 9.88 -13.38
N ARG A 49 -0.95 8.57 -13.46
CA ARG A 49 -1.89 7.86 -12.59
C ARG A 49 -1.07 6.92 -11.71
N LEU A 50 -1.21 7.09 -10.40
CA LEU A 50 -0.62 6.20 -9.42
C LEU A 50 -1.66 5.16 -9.03
N ARG A 51 -1.28 3.90 -9.04
CA ARG A 51 -2.07 2.77 -8.56
C ARG A 51 -1.44 2.22 -7.27
N ASP A 52 -2.29 1.81 -6.34
CA ASP A 52 -1.86 1.09 -5.14
C ASP A 52 -1.57 -0.38 -5.47
N THR A 53 -0.58 -0.98 -4.80
CA THR A 53 -0.16 -2.38 -5.08
C THR A 53 -0.97 -3.41 -4.31
N SER A 54 -1.70 -2.98 -3.27
CA SER A 54 -2.51 -3.82 -2.39
C SER A 54 -4.01 -3.66 -2.62
N ALA A 55 -4.44 -2.56 -3.24
CA ALA A 55 -5.84 -2.27 -3.55
C ALA A 55 -6.02 -1.72 -4.98
N ASP A 56 -7.16 -1.99 -5.62
CA ASP A 56 -7.53 -1.36 -6.90
C ASP A 56 -8.00 0.09 -6.70
N MET A 57 -7.07 0.90 -6.21
CA MET A 57 -7.24 2.33 -5.98
C MET A 57 -6.23 3.08 -6.85
N SER A 58 -6.69 4.18 -7.45
CA SER A 58 -5.83 5.02 -8.26
C SER A 58 -6.09 6.50 -8.04
N ILE A 59 -5.00 7.28 -8.07
CA ILE A 59 -5.03 8.73 -7.87
C ILE A 59 -4.34 9.40 -9.06
N SER A 60 -4.97 10.45 -9.58
CA SER A 60 -4.39 11.29 -10.62
C SER A 60 -3.42 12.29 -10.01
N VAL A 61 -2.21 12.35 -10.58
CA VAL A 61 -1.14 13.24 -10.15
C VAL A 61 -0.68 14.07 -11.35
N MET A 62 -0.40 15.34 -11.10
CA MET A 62 0.11 16.30 -12.06
C MET A 62 1.44 16.81 -11.55
N CYS A 63 2.46 16.84 -12.41
CA CYS A 63 3.76 17.39 -12.10
C CYS A 63 4.27 18.28 -13.24
N TYR A 64 5.24 19.16 -12.93
CA TYR A 64 6.00 19.86 -13.97
C TYR A 64 7.01 18.92 -14.60
N LYS A 65 7.34 19.15 -15.87
CA LYS A 65 8.32 18.32 -16.59
C LYS A 65 9.72 18.35 -15.94
N SER A 66 10.09 19.47 -15.30
CA SER A 66 11.33 19.59 -14.51
C SER A 66 11.37 18.64 -13.31
N VAL A 67 10.25 18.47 -12.61
CA VAL A 67 10.12 17.56 -11.46
C VAL A 67 10.07 16.09 -11.93
N LEU A 68 9.48 15.83 -13.09
CA LEU A 68 9.52 14.49 -13.68
C LEU A 68 10.96 14.09 -14.07
N ALA A 69 11.72 15.02 -14.63
CA ALA A 69 13.09 14.79 -15.08
C ALA A 69 14.04 14.37 -13.95
N THR A 70 13.80 14.79 -12.69
CA THR A 70 14.62 14.36 -11.55
C THR A 70 14.42 12.90 -11.16
N ALA A 71 13.31 12.29 -11.58
CA ALA A 71 12.99 10.88 -11.30
C ALA A 71 13.23 9.97 -12.51
N GLN A 72 13.56 10.52 -13.69
CA GLN A 72 13.86 9.74 -14.88
C GLN A 72 15.26 9.10 -14.80
N PRO A 73 15.45 7.91 -15.38
CA PRO A 73 14.49 7.14 -16.17
C PRO A 73 13.51 6.32 -15.30
N LEU A 74 12.21 6.44 -15.59
CA LEU A 74 11.16 5.65 -14.94
C LEU A 74 10.82 4.45 -15.85
N PRO A 75 11.09 3.20 -15.42
CA PRO A 75 10.59 2.03 -16.13
C PRO A 75 9.06 2.01 -16.13
N ALA A 76 8.46 1.24 -17.05
CA ALA A 76 7.04 0.93 -16.97
C ALA A 76 6.75 0.31 -15.59
N ASN A 77 5.66 0.74 -14.94
CA ASN A 77 5.29 0.27 -13.60
C ASN A 77 6.32 0.59 -12.50
N ALA A 78 7.04 1.71 -12.62
CA ALA A 78 7.95 2.15 -11.57
C ALA A 78 7.18 2.47 -10.27
N ARG A 79 7.66 1.93 -9.14
CA ARG A 79 7.26 2.41 -7.81
C ARG A 79 7.92 3.75 -7.52
N VAL A 80 7.11 4.72 -7.13
CA VAL A 80 7.55 6.08 -6.84
C VAL A 80 6.96 6.56 -5.53
N VAL A 81 7.74 7.37 -4.83
CA VAL A 81 7.33 8.15 -3.67
C VAL A 81 7.25 9.61 -4.11
N ILE A 82 6.09 10.21 -3.91
CA ILE A 82 5.76 11.53 -4.42
C ILE A 82 5.34 12.42 -3.27
N HIS A 83 5.97 13.60 -3.16
CA HIS A 83 5.51 14.66 -2.29
C HIS A 83 4.54 15.54 -3.07
N ALA A 84 3.26 15.47 -2.73
CA ALA A 84 2.22 16.18 -3.46
C ALA A 84 1.21 16.87 -2.54
N LYS A 85 0.67 17.98 -3.03
CA LYS A 85 -0.46 18.65 -2.39
C LYS A 85 -1.75 18.26 -3.12
N PRO A 86 -2.81 17.83 -2.42
CA PRO A 86 -4.11 17.62 -3.05
C PRO A 86 -4.68 18.94 -3.55
N SER A 87 -5.32 18.89 -4.71
CA SER A 87 -5.93 20.02 -5.39
C SER A 87 -7.29 19.61 -5.93
N TRP A 88 -8.32 20.34 -5.52
CA TRP A 88 -9.68 20.13 -5.98
C TRP A 88 -10.02 21.11 -7.11
N PHE A 89 -10.35 20.58 -8.29
CA PHE A 89 -10.76 21.41 -9.42
C PHE A 89 -12.26 21.69 -9.37
N THR A 90 -12.62 22.89 -8.92
CA THR A 90 -14.02 23.28 -8.65
C THR A 90 -14.93 23.27 -9.88
N LYS A 91 -14.38 23.35 -11.10
CA LYS A 91 -15.17 23.36 -12.34
C LYS A 91 -15.76 22.00 -12.71
N ASN A 92 -15.05 20.91 -12.43
CA ASN A 92 -15.47 19.55 -12.82
C ASN A 92 -15.50 18.55 -11.65
N GLY A 93 -15.17 18.99 -10.43
CA GLY A 93 -15.14 18.13 -9.24
C GLY A 93 -14.07 17.04 -9.29
N SER A 94 -12.98 17.25 -10.02
CA SER A 94 -11.87 16.29 -10.06
C SER A 94 -10.86 16.57 -8.96
N LEU A 95 -10.49 15.52 -8.21
CA LEU A 95 -9.35 15.54 -7.31
C LEU A 95 -8.08 15.20 -8.09
N THR A 96 -7.05 16.03 -7.93
CA THR A 96 -5.73 15.78 -8.50
C THR A 96 -4.66 16.15 -7.48
N MET A 97 -3.58 15.41 -7.45
CA MET A 97 -2.43 15.73 -6.61
C MET A 97 -1.42 16.53 -7.43
N SER A 98 -0.96 17.67 -6.92
CA SER A 98 0.13 18.44 -7.53
C SER A 98 1.45 18.02 -6.88
N ALA A 99 2.27 17.28 -7.64
CA ALA A 99 3.57 16.80 -7.20
C ALA A 99 4.62 17.91 -7.25
N LYS A 100 5.30 18.10 -6.12
CA LYS A 100 6.46 19.00 -5.97
C LYS A 100 7.77 18.24 -6.07
N GLU A 101 7.79 16.99 -5.63
CA GLU A 101 8.97 16.14 -5.63
C GLU A 101 8.57 14.71 -5.97
N ILE A 102 9.36 14.06 -6.82
CA ILE A 102 9.17 12.66 -7.22
C ILE A 102 10.51 11.95 -7.01
N ARG A 103 10.46 10.83 -6.30
CA ARG A 103 11.60 9.94 -6.11
C ARG A 103 11.20 8.54 -6.54
N GLN A 104 12.02 7.91 -7.37
CA GLN A 104 11.85 6.50 -7.67
C GLN A 104 12.28 5.69 -6.46
N VAL A 105 11.41 4.79 -5.98
CA VAL A 105 11.81 3.80 -4.98
C VAL A 105 12.61 2.74 -5.71
N GLY A 106 13.93 2.89 -5.69
CA GLY A 106 14.83 1.91 -6.27
C GLY A 106 14.75 0.58 -5.51
N VAL A 107 14.95 -0.53 -6.21
CA VAL A 107 15.13 -1.87 -5.62
C VAL A 107 16.17 -1.83 -4.48
N GLY A 108 17.19 -0.97 -4.59
CA GLY A 108 18.22 -0.78 -3.57
C GLY A 108 17.73 -0.21 -2.23
N GLU A 109 16.71 0.67 -2.21
CA GLU A 109 16.20 1.22 -0.94
C GLU A 109 15.29 0.21 -0.22
N LEU A 110 14.51 -0.55 -0.99
CA LEU A 110 13.73 -1.66 -0.45
C LEU A 110 14.65 -2.76 0.09
N LEU A 111 15.71 -3.11 -0.67
CA LEU A 111 16.74 -4.05 -0.23
C LEU A 111 17.51 -3.52 0.98
N ALA A 112 17.83 -2.23 1.04
CA ALA A 112 18.50 -1.63 2.18
C ALA A 112 17.61 -1.64 3.43
N ARG A 113 16.31 -1.35 3.30
CA ARG A 113 15.34 -1.51 4.39
C ARG A 113 15.20 -2.97 4.81
N LEU A 114 15.18 -3.89 3.87
CA LEU A 114 15.09 -5.32 4.15
C LEU A 114 16.35 -5.82 4.86
N GLU A 115 17.53 -5.42 4.41
CA GLU A 115 18.79 -5.81 5.05
C GLU A 115 18.92 -5.16 6.43
N ALA A 116 18.54 -3.88 6.60
CA ALA A 116 18.50 -3.23 7.91
C ALA A 116 17.51 -3.90 8.87
N LEU A 117 16.34 -4.30 8.38
CA LEU A 117 15.36 -5.05 9.18
C LEU A 117 15.90 -6.43 9.56
N LYS A 118 16.51 -7.14 8.61
CA LYS A 118 17.11 -8.45 8.83
C LYS A 118 18.27 -8.37 9.82
N GLU A 119 19.10 -7.34 9.73
CA GLU A 119 20.19 -7.08 10.67
C GLU A 119 19.65 -6.77 12.07
N LYS A 120 18.60 -5.94 12.18
CA LYS A 120 17.92 -5.68 13.45
C LYS A 120 17.36 -6.97 14.07
N LEU A 121 16.62 -7.77 13.30
CA LEU A 121 16.05 -9.05 13.78
C LEU A 121 17.14 -10.08 14.10
N ALA A 122 18.28 -10.03 13.40
CA ALA A 122 19.45 -10.85 13.71
C ALA A 122 20.12 -10.42 15.02
N LEU A 123 20.25 -9.12 15.28
CA LEU A 123 20.75 -8.56 16.54
C LEU A 123 19.84 -8.89 17.72
N GLU A 124 18.52 -8.89 17.51
CA GLU A 124 17.54 -9.41 18.48
C GLU A 124 17.66 -10.93 18.71
N GLY A 125 18.55 -11.61 17.97
CA GLY A 125 18.83 -13.03 18.10
C GLY A 125 17.69 -13.91 17.63
N LEU A 126 16.74 -13.39 16.84
CA LEU A 126 15.60 -14.17 16.33
C LEU A 126 16.04 -15.25 15.33
N PHE A 127 17.20 -15.06 14.69
CA PHE A 127 17.77 -16.03 13.75
C PHE A 127 18.86 -16.93 14.36
N ASN A 128 19.22 -16.76 15.63
CA ASN A 128 20.29 -17.54 16.26
C ASN A 128 19.98 -19.03 16.22
N SER A 129 20.92 -19.81 15.69
CA SER A 129 20.84 -21.28 15.63
C SER A 129 20.64 -21.90 17.01
N ASP A 130 21.19 -21.26 18.04
CA ASP A 130 21.14 -21.76 19.42
C ASP A 130 19.73 -21.68 20.02
N ARG A 131 18.84 -20.85 19.44
CA ARG A 131 17.41 -20.81 19.80
C ARG A 131 16.57 -21.79 18.99
N LYS A 132 17.11 -22.41 17.94
CA LYS A 132 16.36 -23.36 17.12
C LYS A 132 16.28 -24.70 17.85
N VAL A 133 15.07 -25.07 18.23
CA VAL A 133 14.78 -26.38 18.81
C VAL A 133 14.87 -27.43 17.71
N LYS A 134 15.65 -28.50 17.94
CA LYS A 134 15.74 -29.62 17.00
C LYS A 134 14.37 -30.24 16.80
N LEU A 135 13.89 -30.25 15.55
CA LEU A 135 12.60 -30.82 15.22
C LEU A 135 12.60 -32.33 15.44
N PRO A 136 11.53 -32.89 16.01
CA PRO A 136 11.38 -34.34 16.13
C PRO A 136 11.25 -34.96 14.73
N LEU A 137 11.78 -36.17 14.58
CA LEU A 137 11.74 -36.94 13.33
C LEU A 137 10.30 -37.24 12.88
N LEU A 138 9.39 -37.38 13.86
CA LEU A 138 7.94 -37.54 13.66
C LEU A 138 7.21 -36.58 14.61
N PRO A 139 6.61 -35.48 14.11
CA PRO A 139 5.84 -34.57 14.95
C PRO A 139 4.54 -35.23 15.40
N ARG A 140 4.22 -35.13 16.70
CA ARG A 140 2.95 -35.65 17.23
C ARG A 140 1.76 -34.76 16.86
N THR A 141 2.01 -33.47 16.76
CA THR A 141 1.01 -32.44 16.44
C THR A 141 1.70 -31.33 15.65
N VAL A 142 1.03 -30.83 14.63
CA VAL A 142 1.47 -29.74 13.77
C VAL A 142 0.65 -28.49 14.10
N GLY A 143 1.30 -27.45 14.61
CA GLY A 143 0.67 -26.14 14.78
C GLY A 143 0.54 -25.44 13.43
N LEU A 144 -0.68 -25.05 13.04
CA LEU A 144 -0.95 -24.28 11.82
C LEU A 144 -1.51 -22.92 12.22
N ILE A 145 -0.80 -21.85 11.85
CA ILE A 145 -1.24 -20.47 12.09
C ILE A 145 -1.66 -19.88 10.74
N CYS A 146 -2.95 -19.57 10.58
CA CYS A 146 -3.52 -19.14 9.30
C CYS A 146 -4.58 -18.04 9.48
N GLY A 147 -4.95 -17.39 8.38
CA GLY A 147 -6.07 -16.44 8.38
C GLY A 147 -7.40 -17.16 8.50
N ARG A 148 -8.39 -16.52 9.15
CA ARG A 148 -9.74 -17.09 9.28
C ARG A 148 -10.28 -17.47 7.90
N ASN A 149 -10.73 -18.72 7.78
CA ASN A 149 -11.45 -19.22 6.61
C ASN A 149 -10.67 -19.07 5.28
N THR A 150 -9.36 -19.31 5.30
CA THR A 150 -8.50 -19.21 4.10
C THR A 150 -8.41 -20.54 3.35
N ASP A 151 -8.41 -20.49 2.02
CA ASP A 151 -8.22 -21.69 1.19
C ASP A 151 -6.86 -22.35 1.43
N ALA A 152 -5.87 -21.56 1.83
CA ALA A 152 -4.54 -22.04 2.23
C ALA A 152 -4.59 -23.00 3.44
N GLU A 153 -5.48 -22.77 4.41
CA GLU A 153 -5.66 -23.69 5.54
C GLU A 153 -6.14 -25.06 5.05
N LYS A 154 -7.17 -25.06 4.22
CA LYS A 154 -7.77 -26.28 3.69
C LYS A 154 -6.76 -27.07 2.87
N ASP A 155 -6.01 -26.40 2.00
CA ASP A 155 -5.00 -27.04 1.16
C ASP A 155 -3.90 -27.69 1.99
N VAL A 156 -3.37 -27.00 3.01
CA VAL A 156 -2.33 -27.56 3.89
C VAL A 156 -2.85 -28.77 4.67
N VAL A 157 -4.05 -28.68 5.25
CA VAL A 157 -4.64 -29.76 6.04
C VAL A 157 -4.96 -30.96 5.16
N GLU A 158 -5.55 -30.75 3.97
CA GLU A 158 -5.93 -31.80 3.04
C GLU A 158 -4.70 -32.51 2.47
N ASN A 159 -3.70 -31.77 1.97
CA ASN A 159 -2.47 -32.36 1.45
C ASN A 159 -1.70 -33.13 2.53
N ALA A 160 -1.63 -32.60 3.75
CA ALA A 160 -0.96 -33.28 4.85
C ALA A 160 -1.69 -34.56 5.26
N ARG A 161 -3.02 -34.54 5.39
CA ARG A 161 -3.82 -35.73 5.72
C ARG A 161 -3.78 -36.79 4.62
N ARG A 162 -3.71 -36.37 3.35
CA ARG A 162 -3.57 -37.30 2.22
C ARG A 162 -2.25 -38.08 2.28
N ARG A 163 -1.16 -37.44 2.73
CA ARG A 163 0.17 -38.08 2.86
C ARG A 163 0.35 -38.80 4.20
N TRP A 164 -0.26 -38.27 5.26
CA TRP A 164 -0.19 -38.81 6.61
C TRP A 164 -1.55 -38.68 7.31
N PRO A 165 -2.43 -39.69 7.18
CA PRO A 165 -3.80 -39.60 7.70
C PRO A 165 -3.91 -39.40 9.21
N ALA A 166 -2.91 -39.85 9.97
CA ALA A 166 -2.86 -39.73 11.42
C ALA A 166 -2.28 -38.40 11.95
N VAL A 167 -1.93 -37.46 11.05
CA VAL A 167 -1.38 -36.15 11.46
C VAL A 167 -2.42 -35.35 12.25
N GLN A 168 -2.05 -34.88 13.43
CA GLN A 168 -2.89 -33.99 14.24
C GLN A 168 -2.49 -32.54 13.97
N PHE A 169 -3.49 -31.67 13.79
CA PHE A 169 -3.28 -30.23 13.62
C PHE A 169 -3.84 -29.45 14.80
N GLU A 170 -3.10 -28.48 15.30
CA GLU A 170 -3.62 -27.41 16.15
C GLU A 170 -3.68 -26.12 15.33
N ILE A 171 -4.88 -25.69 14.96
CA ILE A 171 -5.07 -24.53 14.09
C ILE A 171 -5.35 -23.29 14.93
N ARG A 172 -4.56 -22.23 14.72
CA ARG A 172 -4.72 -20.93 15.38
C ARG A 172 -5.00 -19.88 14.31
N GLU A 173 -6.25 -19.42 14.28
CA GLU A 173 -6.63 -18.35 13.36
C GLU A 173 -6.11 -17.00 13.85
N VAL A 174 -5.37 -16.27 13.01
CA VAL A 174 -4.85 -14.93 13.29
C VAL A 174 -5.13 -13.99 12.12
N ALA A 175 -5.22 -12.68 12.38
CA ALA A 175 -5.34 -11.68 11.32
C ALA A 175 -3.99 -11.53 10.60
N VAL A 176 -3.85 -12.15 9.42
CA VAL A 176 -2.58 -12.19 8.67
C VAL A 176 -2.41 -10.98 7.72
N GLN A 177 -3.51 -10.34 7.32
CA GLN A 177 -3.54 -9.22 6.38
C GLN A 177 -4.65 -8.20 6.73
N GLY A 178 -4.40 -6.92 6.45
CA GLY A 178 -5.35 -5.81 6.65
C GLY A 178 -5.09 -4.98 7.91
N ALA A 179 -5.91 -3.93 8.12
CA ALA A 179 -5.73 -2.97 9.23
C ALA A 179 -5.83 -3.58 10.64
N ALA A 180 -6.37 -4.81 10.75
CA ALA A 180 -6.44 -5.56 12.00
C ALA A 180 -5.25 -6.51 12.23
N ALA A 181 -4.33 -6.63 11.26
CA ALA A 181 -3.08 -7.35 11.45
C ALA A 181 -2.14 -6.47 12.31
N VAL A 182 -1.73 -6.99 13.46
CA VAL A 182 -0.84 -6.26 14.38
C VAL A 182 0.59 -6.34 13.83
N VAL A 183 1.27 -5.18 13.79
CA VAL A 183 2.68 -5.01 13.37
C VAL A 183 3.64 -5.53 14.44
#